data_AF-A0A955HDJ6-F1
#
_entry.id   AF-A0A955HDJ6-F1
#
_cell.length_a   1.000
_cell.length_b   1.000
_cell.length_c   1.000
_cell.angle_alpha   90.00
_cell.angle_beta   90.00
_cell.angle_gamma   90.00
#
_symmetry.space_group_name_H-M   'P 1'
#
loop_
_entity.id
_entity.type
_entity.pdbx_description
1 polymer ?
#
loop_
_entity_poly.entity_id
_entity_poly.type
_entity_poly.pdbx_seq_one_letter_code
_entity_poly.pdbx_strand_id
1 'polypeptide(L)'
;NLIKKIDSQIDTLKTSKLSKIEKYFDWYEEFREEGETKKKAVNNKISNYNKYLSEIIATLEKKKKNAFNTDFEVEYKDFDLDISSLNDLIEKHRKKHQNFETAKEESANKVITYKILEMENSADFVDKQNSIETKKEEIGKIRGIIIELDDEIGTTKTEIQTLSKEIHELHIGADKFNQYLDELLPSLGLKVEPNGDNFTLKRNNHHVKHLSEGERNVLSFVYFVLSFSDGKDKKNELKKDLEDWIVFIDDPISSLDDSNLHLVAGFIKNHFKHTKQLFLTTHNFSFWRCFRNSKKYSGYSHFLIEKKKGNSIVLELDKEHVLVKHQSDYTFIYSKLKEFIEKPEAEENVTVLNHLRKFLEYFSSFMYPNNSGVDIILETLLHDDDKLSPDIESFVLYRLSNEGSHMQTRTDFISKNPADISENIQKVLKVMAEKYPEHIKSLKGGISRNQ
;
A
#
# COMPACT_ATOMS: atom_id res chain seq x y z
N ASN A 1 -2.92 57.83 -133.41
CA ASN A 1 -3.27 57.00 -132.24
C ASN A 1 -2.30 57.20 -131.06
N LEU A 2 -1.94 58.46 -130.75
CA LEU A 2 -0.97 58.85 -129.70
C LEU A 2 -1.68 59.37 -128.43
N ILE A 3 -2.77 60.12 -128.63
CA ILE A 3 -3.58 60.71 -127.55
C ILE A 3 -4.10 59.65 -126.57
N LYS A 4 -4.63 58.52 -127.07
CA LYS A 4 -5.11 57.42 -126.21
C LYS A 4 -4.01 56.82 -125.32
N LYS A 5 -2.76 56.78 -125.78
CA LYS A 5 -1.63 56.28 -124.97
C LYS A 5 -1.25 57.27 -123.86
N ILE A 6 -1.30 58.57 -124.15
CA ILE A 6 -1.04 59.61 -123.15
C ILE A 6 -2.11 59.57 -122.04
N ASP A 7 -3.39 59.37 -122.39
CA ASP A 7 -4.48 59.28 -121.41
C ASP A 7 -4.30 58.09 -120.45
N SER A 8 -3.97 56.90 -120.98
CA SER A 8 -3.70 55.72 -120.16
C SER A 8 -2.51 55.92 -119.19
N GLN A 9 -1.47 56.63 -119.61
CA GLN A 9 -0.33 56.94 -118.73
C GLN A 9 -0.69 57.95 -117.64
N ILE A 10 -1.50 58.97 -117.97
CA ILE A 10 -1.99 59.94 -116.97
C ILE A 10 -2.81 59.23 -115.88
N ASP A 11 -3.71 58.31 -116.24
CA ASP A 11 -4.52 57.59 -115.25
C ASP A 11 -3.68 56.65 -114.37
N THR A 12 -2.66 56.02 -114.93
CA THR A 12 -1.69 55.20 -114.16
C THR A 12 -0.91 56.07 -113.16
N LEU A 13 -0.50 57.27 -113.55
CA LEU A 13 0.21 58.19 -112.66
C LEU A 13 -0.71 58.77 -111.57
N LYS A 14 -2.00 59.01 -111.88
CA LYS A 14 -2.98 59.46 -110.88
C LYS A 14 -3.21 58.42 -109.79
N THR A 15 -3.31 57.14 -110.16
CA THR A 15 -3.52 56.03 -109.23
C THR A 15 -2.26 55.66 -108.42
N SER A 16 -1.07 56.07 -108.88
CA SER A 16 0.20 55.82 -108.18
C SER A 16 0.52 56.83 -107.05
N LYS A 17 -0.35 57.81 -106.80
CA LYS A 17 -0.17 58.75 -105.68
C LYS A 17 -0.36 58.06 -104.33
N LEU A 18 0.50 58.38 -103.38
CA LEU A 18 0.50 57.79 -102.03
C LEU A 18 -0.34 58.62 -101.04
N SER A 19 -1.06 57.95 -100.14
CA SER A 19 -1.79 58.59 -99.04
C SER A 19 -0.85 59.03 -97.92
N LYS A 20 -1.13 60.18 -97.30
CA LYS A 20 -0.44 60.58 -96.07
C LYS A 20 -0.82 59.66 -94.92
N ILE A 21 0.09 59.52 -93.94
CA ILE A 21 -0.19 58.88 -92.67
C ILE A 21 -1.09 59.83 -91.86
N GLU A 22 -2.40 59.52 -91.82
CA GLU A 22 -3.42 60.34 -91.16
C GLU A 22 -3.62 59.98 -89.68
N LYS A 23 -3.46 58.71 -89.30
CA LYS A 23 -3.70 58.27 -87.93
C LYS A 23 -2.83 59.04 -86.92
N TYR A 24 -3.48 59.51 -85.87
CA TYR A 24 -2.79 59.97 -84.66
C TYR A 24 -2.17 58.73 -83.99
N PHE A 25 -0.87 58.80 -83.71
CA PHE A 25 -0.25 57.84 -82.80
C PHE A 25 -0.30 58.49 -81.41
N ASP A 26 -1.00 57.86 -80.47
CA ASP A 26 -1.07 58.35 -79.10
C ASP A 26 0.20 57.94 -78.35
N TRP A 27 1.29 58.62 -78.68
CA TRP A 27 2.61 58.34 -78.12
C TRP A 27 2.67 58.64 -76.63
N TYR A 28 3.30 57.75 -75.86
CA TYR A 28 3.87 58.11 -74.56
C TYR A 28 4.68 59.41 -74.65
N GLU A 29 4.64 60.21 -73.58
CA GLU A 29 5.20 61.57 -73.54
C GLU A 29 6.63 61.66 -74.11
N GLU A 30 7.50 60.72 -73.73
CA GLU A 30 8.90 60.64 -74.18
C GLU A 30 9.08 60.29 -75.67
N PHE A 31 8.09 59.69 -76.34
CA PHE A 31 8.14 59.34 -77.76
C PHE A 31 7.36 60.30 -78.65
N ARG A 32 6.62 61.25 -78.06
CA ARG A 32 5.67 62.11 -78.77
C ARG A 32 6.37 63.06 -79.76
N GLU A 33 7.41 63.74 -79.30
CA GLU A 33 8.16 64.70 -80.14
C GLU A 33 8.90 63.99 -81.28
N GLU A 34 9.60 62.89 -80.97
CA GLU A 34 10.34 62.09 -81.95
C GLU A 34 9.39 61.44 -82.97
N GLY A 35 8.25 60.92 -82.51
CA GLY A 35 7.26 60.23 -83.34
C GLY A 35 6.55 61.16 -84.33
N GLU A 36 6.12 62.34 -83.88
CA GLU A 36 5.52 63.33 -84.78
C GLU A 36 6.55 63.88 -85.79
N THR A 37 7.80 64.06 -85.37
CA THR A 37 8.89 64.48 -86.27
C THR A 37 9.14 63.47 -87.39
N LYS A 38 9.28 62.19 -87.04
CA LYS A 38 9.48 61.10 -88.01
C LYS A 38 8.28 60.92 -88.94
N LYS A 39 7.05 61.00 -88.40
CA LYS A 39 5.81 60.97 -89.21
C LYS A 39 5.77 62.14 -90.20
N LYS A 40 6.11 63.35 -89.77
CA LYS A 40 6.16 64.54 -90.64
C LYS A 40 7.20 64.38 -91.74
N ALA A 41 8.36 63.80 -91.45
CA ALA A 41 9.39 63.52 -92.44
C ALA A 41 8.89 62.54 -93.53
N VAL A 42 8.24 61.44 -93.13
CA VAL A 42 7.64 60.47 -94.08
C VAL A 42 6.53 61.13 -94.91
N ASN A 43 5.63 61.90 -94.29
CA ASN A 43 4.57 62.62 -95.00
C ASN A 43 5.08 63.70 -95.96
N ASN A 44 6.22 64.32 -95.67
CA ASN A 44 6.88 65.26 -96.58
C ASN A 44 7.45 64.54 -97.81
N LYS A 45 8.10 63.37 -97.63
CA LYS A 45 8.55 62.54 -98.76
C LYS A 45 7.37 62.11 -99.64
N ILE A 46 6.27 61.65 -99.05
CA ILE A 46 5.01 61.33 -99.75
C ILE A 46 4.47 62.53 -100.53
N SER A 47 4.48 63.72 -99.91
CA SER A 47 3.99 64.95 -100.56
C SER A 47 4.85 65.34 -101.76
N ASN A 48 6.18 65.26 -101.62
CA ASN A 48 7.12 65.57 -102.71
C ASN A 48 6.95 64.62 -103.88
N TYR A 49 6.78 63.32 -103.62
CA TYR A 49 6.50 62.33 -104.65
C TYR A 49 5.19 62.60 -105.40
N ASN A 50 4.11 62.85 -104.66
CA ASN A 50 2.82 63.17 -105.26
C ASN A 50 2.86 64.47 -106.09
N LYS A 51 3.68 65.45 -105.68
CA LYS A 51 3.90 66.68 -106.43
C LYS A 51 4.65 66.38 -107.73
N TYR A 52 5.74 65.62 -107.67
CA TYR A 52 6.48 65.17 -108.85
C TYR A 52 5.60 64.42 -109.85
N LEU A 53 4.77 63.47 -109.39
CA LEU A 53 3.79 62.81 -110.26
C LEU A 53 2.80 63.79 -110.90
N SER A 54 2.40 64.83 -110.16
CA SER A 54 1.49 65.88 -110.69
C SER A 54 2.17 66.74 -111.75
N GLU A 55 3.46 67.04 -111.61
CA GLU A 55 4.26 67.77 -112.61
C GLU A 55 4.40 66.96 -113.90
N ILE A 56 4.64 65.65 -113.79
CA ILE A 56 4.66 64.74 -114.94
C ILE A 56 3.29 64.72 -115.63
N ILE A 57 2.21 64.55 -114.86
CA ILE A 57 0.83 64.57 -115.41
C ILE A 57 0.56 65.88 -116.16
N ALA A 58 0.89 67.04 -115.58
CA ALA A 58 0.69 68.34 -116.22
C ALA A 58 1.50 68.49 -117.52
N THR A 59 2.71 67.94 -117.53
CA THR A 59 3.59 67.95 -118.71
C THR A 59 3.04 67.06 -119.83
N LEU A 60 2.54 65.87 -119.47
CA LEU A 60 1.83 64.98 -120.40
C LEU A 60 0.55 65.62 -120.95
N GLU A 61 -0.21 66.35 -120.12
CA GLU A 61 -1.40 67.08 -120.56
C GLU A 61 -1.08 68.22 -121.53
N LYS A 62 0.03 68.96 -121.33
CA LYS A 62 0.50 69.96 -122.31
C LYS A 62 0.86 69.30 -123.64
N LYS A 63 1.57 68.17 -123.63
CA LYS A 63 1.90 67.40 -124.84
C LYS A 63 0.64 66.91 -125.57
N LYS A 64 -0.40 66.53 -124.83
CA LYS A 64 -1.71 66.16 -125.40
C LYS A 64 -2.36 67.31 -126.19
N LYS A 65 -2.24 68.56 -125.72
CA LYS A 65 -2.83 69.74 -126.38
C LYS A 65 -2.09 70.19 -127.65
N ASN A 66 -0.78 69.97 -127.74
CA ASN A 66 0.02 70.33 -128.92
C ASN A 66 0.94 69.16 -129.33
N ALA A 67 0.39 68.24 -130.12
CA ALA A 67 1.01 66.95 -130.42
C ALA A 67 2.29 67.02 -131.29
N PHE A 68 2.57 68.16 -131.92
CA PHE A 68 3.75 68.37 -132.78
C PHE A 68 4.86 69.18 -132.10
N ASN A 69 4.70 69.57 -130.83
CA ASN A 69 5.73 70.26 -130.09
C ASN A 69 6.90 69.31 -129.76
N THR A 70 8.11 69.65 -130.22
CA THR A 70 9.32 68.86 -130.08
C THR A 70 10.16 69.23 -128.85
N ASP A 71 9.85 70.32 -128.14
CA ASP A 71 10.42 70.62 -126.82
C ASP A 71 9.66 69.85 -125.74
N PHE A 72 10.14 68.63 -125.45
CA PHE A 72 9.58 67.77 -124.42
C PHE A 72 10.68 67.02 -123.67
N GLU A 73 10.91 67.41 -122.43
CA GLU A 73 11.83 66.71 -121.52
C GLU A 73 11.13 66.45 -120.19
N VAL A 74 11.19 65.20 -119.73
CA VAL A 74 10.72 64.81 -118.40
C VAL A 74 11.91 64.18 -117.68
N GLU A 75 12.38 64.84 -116.64
CA GLU A 75 13.45 64.33 -115.79
C GLU A 75 12.90 63.22 -114.89
N TYR A 76 13.46 62.01 -115.00
CA TYR A 76 13.12 60.92 -114.08
C TYR A 76 13.79 61.15 -112.72
N LYS A 77 12.99 61.26 -111.66
CA LYS A 77 13.45 61.28 -110.27
C LYS A 77 13.16 59.94 -109.63
N ASP A 78 14.21 59.30 -109.13
CA ASP A 78 14.10 58.12 -108.28
C ASP A 78 13.42 58.49 -106.95
N PHE A 79 12.59 57.58 -106.43
CA PHE A 79 11.84 57.80 -105.19
C PHE A 79 11.96 56.59 -104.28
N ASP A 80 12.59 56.81 -103.12
CA ASP A 80 12.68 55.84 -102.04
C ASP A 80 11.96 56.35 -100.77
N LEU A 81 11.05 55.52 -100.25
CA LEU A 81 10.28 55.80 -99.05
C LEU A 81 10.77 54.92 -97.88
N ASP A 82 11.84 55.36 -97.22
CA ASP A 82 12.30 54.75 -95.97
C ASP A 82 11.34 55.04 -94.80
N ILE A 83 10.80 53.97 -94.20
CA ILE A 83 9.91 53.98 -93.03
C ILE A 83 10.49 53.25 -91.80
N SER A 84 11.71 52.73 -91.88
CA SER A 84 12.35 51.88 -90.86
C SER A 84 12.39 52.55 -89.48
N SER A 85 12.89 53.79 -89.43
CA SER A 85 13.05 54.56 -88.20
C SER A 85 11.74 54.88 -87.47
N LEU A 86 10.62 54.94 -88.18
CA LEU A 86 9.29 55.13 -87.60
C LEU A 86 8.78 53.80 -87.02
N ASN A 87 9.01 52.68 -87.72
CA ASN A 87 8.64 51.35 -87.23
C ASN A 87 9.39 50.97 -85.95
N ASP A 88 10.68 51.29 -85.86
CA ASP A 88 11.47 51.04 -84.64
C ASP A 88 10.90 51.77 -83.41
N LEU A 89 10.44 53.01 -83.61
CA LEU A 89 9.84 53.81 -82.54
C LEU A 89 8.47 53.25 -82.12
N ILE A 90 7.67 52.77 -83.08
CA ILE A 90 6.41 52.05 -82.80
C ILE A 90 6.68 50.80 -81.97
N GLU A 91 7.75 50.05 -82.26
CA GLU A 91 8.09 48.86 -81.49
C GLU A 91 8.51 49.19 -80.04
N LYS A 92 9.32 50.23 -79.85
CA LYS A 92 9.68 50.73 -78.51
C LYS A 92 8.45 51.13 -77.71
N HIS A 93 7.55 51.88 -78.33
CA HIS A 93 6.27 52.27 -77.73
C HIS A 93 5.44 51.05 -77.29
N ARG A 94 5.37 50.02 -78.14
CA ARG A 94 4.63 48.78 -77.85
C ARG A 94 5.22 48.01 -76.66
N LYS A 95 6.55 47.89 -76.58
CA LYS A 95 7.23 47.21 -75.46
C LYS A 95 6.95 47.89 -74.13
N LYS A 96 6.99 49.23 -74.08
CA LYS A 96 6.64 49.98 -72.87
C LYS A 96 5.21 49.74 -72.43
N HIS A 97 4.27 49.73 -73.37
CA HIS A 97 2.87 49.46 -73.09
C HIS A 97 2.65 48.07 -72.48
N GLN A 98 3.33 47.04 -73.01
CA GLN A 98 3.24 45.68 -72.48
C GLN A 98 3.75 45.56 -71.03
N ASN A 99 4.78 46.32 -70.67
CA ASN A 99 5.40 46.25 -69.34
C ASN A 99 4.72 47.13 -68.28
N PHE A 100 3.70 47.91 -68.64
CA PHE A 100 3.08 48.90 -67.75
C PHE A 100 2.36 48.27 -66.55
N GLU A 101 1.53 47.24 -66.78
CA GLU A 101 0.76 46.60 -65.69
C GLU A 101 1.69 45.89 -64.69
N THR A 102 2.75 45.22 -65.17
CA THR A 102 3.74 44.59 -64.30
C THR A 102 4.47 45.62 -63.42
N ALA A 103 4.91 46.73 -64.00
CA ALA A 103 5.59 47.79 -63.23
C ALA A 103 4.67 48.45 -62.18
N LYS A 104 3.37 48.55 -62.49
CA LYS A 104 2.35 49.05 -61.57
C LYS A 104 2.11 48.09 -60.40
N GLU A 105 1.98 46.79 -60.66
CA GLU A 105 1.84 45.77 -59.61
C GLU A 105 3.07 45.71 -58.69
N GLU A 106 4.27 45.73 -59.25
CA GLU A 106 5.52 45.75 -58.47
C GLU A 106 5.61 46.98 -57.55
N SER A 107 5.19 48.15 -58.05
CA SER A 107 5.19 49.38 -57.27
C SER A 107 4.15 49.34 -56.14
N ALA A 108 2.95 48.82 -56.41
CA ALA A 108 1.92 48.62 -55.39
C ALA A 108 2.39 47.67 -54.28
N ASN A 109 3.02 46.55 -54.66
CA ASN A 109 3.56 45.58 -53.71
C ASN A 109 4.65 46.20 -52.81
N LYS A 110 5.56 47.01 -53.37
CA LYS A 110 6.58 47.73 -52.58
C LYS A 110 5.95 48.63 -51.51
N VAL A 111 4.86 49.34 -51.85
CA VAL A 111 4.15 50.20 -50.89
C VAL A 111 3.49 49.37 -49.79
N ILE A 112 2.87 48.23 -50.14
CA ILE A 112 2.26 47.31 -49.17
C ILE A 112 3.33 46.75 -48.22
N THR A 113 4.45 46.26 -48.76
CA THR A 113 5.56 45.73 -47.96
C THR A 113 6.12 46.79 -47.01
N TYR A 114 6.32 48.02 -47.49
CA TYR A 114 6.77 49.12 -46.65
C TYR A 114 5.79 49.39 -45.49
N LYS A 115 4.49 49.41 -45.77
CA LYS A 115 3.45 49.60 -44.75
C LYS A 115 3.44 48.49 -43.70
N ILE A 116 3.64 47.24 -44.10
CA ILE A 116 3.74 46.11 -43.17
C ILE A 116 4.96 46.27 -42.26
N LEU A 117 6.12 46.57 -42.83
CA LEU A 117 7.35 46.79 -42.05
C LEU A 117 7.24 47.99 -41.10
N GLU A 118 6.56 49.06 -41.50
CA GLU A 118 6.28 50.22 -40.64
C GLU A 118 5.40 49.82 -39.44
N MET A 119 4.39 48.97 -39.66
CA MET A 119 3.53 48.47 -38.59
C MET A 119 4.25 47.49 -37.66
N GLU A 120 5.06 46.57 -38.18
CA GLU A 120 5.85 45.63 -37.38
C GLU A 120 6.88 46.35 -36.51
N ASN A 121 7.47 47.44 -37.02
CA ASN A 121 8.42 48.26 -36.26
C ASN A 121 7.74 49.31 -35.37
N SER A 122 6.41 49.38 -35.35
CA SER A 122 5.70 50.30 -34.48
C SER A 122 5.89 49.91 -33.01
N ALA A 123 6.05 50.90 -32.14
CA ALA A 123 6.22 50.68 -30.71
C ALA A 123 5.07 49.84 -30.12
N ASP A 124 3.82 50.06 -30.56
CA ASP A 124 2.64 49.30 -30.12
C ASP A 124 2.74 47.80 -30.47
N PHE A 125 3.25 47.45 -31.65
CA PHE A 125 3.42 46.04 -32.04
C PHE A 125 4.50 45.37 -31.21
N VAL A 126 5.65 46.02 -31.05
CA VAL A 126 6.78 45.52 -30.24
C VAL A 126 6.37 45.36 -28.77
N ASP A 127 5.65 46.32 -28.21
CA ASP A 127 5.16 46.26 -26.82
C ASP A 127 4.18 45.11 -26.61
N LYS A 128 3.26 44.88 -27.57
CA LYS A 128 2.35 43.73 -27.54
C LYS A 128 3.10 42.40 -27.64
N GLN A 129 4.11 42.32 -28.51
CA GLN A 129 4.94 41.11 -28.64
C GLN A 129 5.69 40.81 -27.34
N ASN A 130 6.31 41.82 -26.72
CA ASN A 130 6.98 41.69 -25.42
C ASN A 130 5.99 41.26 -24.33
N SER A 131 4.80 41.88 -24.28
CA SER A 131 3.76 41.51 -23.31
C SER A 131 3.30 40.06 -23.45
N ILE A 132 3.16 39.56 -24.68
CA ILE A 132 2.84 38.15 -24.93
C ILE A 132 3.95 37.24 -24.39
N GLU A 133 5.22 37.60 -24.62
CA GLU A 133 6.34 36.79 -24.17
C GLU A 133 6.45 36.77 -22.64
N THR A 134 6.30 37.92 -21.98
CA THR A 134 6.24 37.98 -20.51
C THR A 134 5.10 37.11 -19.94
N LYS A 135 3.91 37.18 -20.54
CA LYS A 135 2.78 36.34 -20.10
C LYS A 135 3.03 34.84 -20.31
N LYS A 136 3.75 34.45 -21.38
CA LYS A 136 4.14 33.04 -21.58
C LYS A 136 5.10 32.58 -20.50
N GLU A 137 6.07 33.41 -20.12
CA GLU A 137 7.00 33.10 -19.03
C GLU A 137 6.27 32.95 -17.70
N GLU A 138 5.31 33.83 -17.39
CA GLU A 138 4.46 33.72 -16.20
C GLU A 138 3.63 32.43 -16.19
N ILE A 139 3.01 32.08 -17.33
CA ILE A 139 2.29 30.80 -17.48
C ILE A 139 3.23 29.61 -17.26
N GLY A 140 4.47 29.69 -17.77
CA GLY A 140 5.50 28.67 -17.55
C GLY A 140 5.81 28.47 -16.07
N LYS A 141 5.99 29.56 -15.32
CA LYS A 141 6.22 29.53 -13.87
C LYS A 141 5.05 28.91 -13.12
N ILE A 142 3.81 29.33 -13.44
CA ILE A 142 2.59 28.78 -12.80
C ILE A 142 2.46 27.28 -13.10
N ARG A 143 2.75 26.84 -14.32
CA ARG A 143 2.74 25.42 -14.66
C ARG A 143 3.78 24.62 -13.88
N GLY A 144 4.97 25.17 -13.67
CA GLY A 144 6.00 24.56 -12.82
C GLY A 144 5.49 24.36 -11.39
N ILE A 145 4.90 25.39 -10.79
CA ILE A 145 4.32 25.32 -9.44
C ILE A 145 3.20 24.28 -9.36
N ILE A 146 2.34 24.18 -10.38
CA ILE A 146 1.27 23.16 -10.42
C ILE A 146 1.86 21.75 -10.39
N ILE A 147 2.91 21.48 -11.16
CA ILE A 147 3.57 20.17 -11.19
C ILE A 147 4.17 19.84 -9.83
N GLU A 148 4.88 20.79 -9.20
CA GLU A 148 5.46 20.59 -7.86
C GLU A 148 4.38 20.29 -6.80
N LEU A 149 3.26 21.03 -6.83
CA LEU A 149 2.15 20.80 -5.91
C LEU A 149 1.45 19.45 -6.15
N ASP A 150 1.29 19.03 -7.40
CA ASP A 150 0.71 17.72 -7.73
C ASP A 150 1.60 16.57 -7.23
N ASP A 151 2.92 16.70 -7.33
CA ASP A 151 3.89 15.74 -6.80
C ASP A 151 3.85 15.68 -5.25
N GLU A 152 3.75 16.84 -4.57
CA GLU A 152 3.57 16.92 -3.12
C GLU A 152 2.26 16.27 -2.66
N ILE A 153 1.16 16.51 -3.38
CA ILE A 153 -0.14 15.87 -3.12
C ILE A 153 -0.04 14.36 -3.29
N GLY A 154 0.64 13.90 -4.35
CA GLY A 154 0.89 12.48 -4.60
C GLY A 154 1.64 11.82 -3.43
N THR A 155 2.73 12.44 -3.00
CA THR A 155 3.57 11.97 -1.88
C THR A 155 2.76 11.91 -0.58
N THR A 156 2.09 13.01 -0.23
CA THR A 156 1.26 13.10 0.99
C THR A 156 0.15 12.03 1.00
N LYS A 157 -0.47 11.76 -0.16
CA LYS A 157 -1.51 10.73 -0.27
C LYS A 157 -0.97 9.32 -0.02
N THR A 158 0.23 9.01 -0.50
CA THR A 158 0.88 7.72 -0.22
C THR A 158 1.25 7.56 1.25
N GLU A 159 1.69 8.63 1.91
CA GLU A 159 1.97 8.63 3.35
C GLU A 159 0.69 8.41 4.17
N ILE A 160 -0.39 9.11 3.84
CA ILE A 160 -1.71 8.91 4.49
C ILE A 160 -2.17 7.46 4.37
N GLN A 161 -2.02 6.84 3.19
CA GLN A 161 -2.40 5.44 2.98
C GLN A 161 -1.56 4.48 3.83
N THR A 162 -0.25 4.75 3.94
CA THR A 162 0.68 3.93 4.73
C THR A 162 0.35 4.02 6.21
N LEU A 163 0.24 5.25 6.75
CA LEU A 163 -0.13 5.49 8.15
C LEU A 163 -1.51 4.91 8.49
N SER A 164 -2.49 5.06 7.59
CA SER A 164 -3.84 4.50 7.81
C SER A 164 -3.81 2.97 7.92
N LYS A 165 -2.95 2.31 7.14
CA LYS A 165 -2.77 0.86 7.20
C LYS A 165 -2.11 0.44 8.51
N GLU A 166 -1.05 1.13 8.94
CA GLU A 166 -0.37 0.85 10.21
C GLU A 166 -1.32 1.03 11.40
N ILE A 167 -2.10 2.12 11.42
CA ILE A 167 -3.14 2.35 12.44
C ILE A 167 -4.16 1.21 12.43
N HIS A 168 -4.60 0.77 11.25
CA HIS A 168 -5.56 -0.33 11.15
C HIS A 168 -5.00 -1.64 11.69
N GLU A 169 -3.75 -1.95 11.37
CA GLU A 169 -3.06 -3.15 11.87
C GLU A 169 -2.86 -3.10 13.39
N LEU A 170 -2.48 -1.94 13.95
CA LEU A 170 -2.38 -1.73 15.40
C LEU A 170 -3.72 -1.96 16.12
N HIS A 171 -4.82 -1.42 15.56
CA HIS A 171 -6.16 -1.61 16.14
C HIS A 171 -6.60 -3.08 16.08
N ILE A 172 -6.35 -3.78 14.95
CA ILE A 172 -6.62 -5.22 14.85
C ILE A 172 -5.84 -6.00 15.92
N GLY A 173 -4.58 -5.62 16.16
CA GLY A 173 -3.76 -6.20 17.22
C GLY A 173 -4.36 -6.02 18.61
N ALA A 174 -4.78 -4.79 18.95
CA ALA A 174 -5.42 -4.49 20.23
C ALA A 174 -6.75 -5.22 20.42
N ASP A 175 -7.60 -5.26 19.39
CA ASP A 175 -8.91 -5.94 19.45
C ASP A 175 -8.74 -7.44 19.70
N LYS A 176 -7.81 -8.09 18.97
CA LYS A 176 -7.49 -9.51 19.19
C LYS A 176 -6.87 -9.76 20.57
N PHE A 177 -5.98 -8.88 21.01
CA PHE A 177 -5.41 -8.97 22.35
C PHE A 177 -6.51 -8.94 23.41
N ASN A 178 -7.45 -8.00 23.31
CA ASN A 178 -8.59 -7.89 24.21
C ASN A 178 -9.51 -9.11 24.14
N GLN A 179 -9.76 -9.64 22.94
CA GLN A 179 -10.54 -10.87 22.77
C GLN A 179 -9.91 -12.06 23.51
N TYR A 180 -8.60 -12.25 23.37
CA TYR A 180 -7.89 -13.33 24.05
C TYR A 180 -7.81 -13.12 25.57
N LEU A 181 -7.66 -11.87 26.01
CA LEU A 181 -7.69 -11.52 27.42
C LEU A 181 -9.06 -11.80 28.04
N ASP A 182 -10.15 -11.45 27.35
CA ASP A 182 -11.52 -11.73 27.78
C ASP A 182 -11.84 -13.23 27.75
N GLU A 183 -11.25 -14.00 26.82
CA GLU A 183 -11.38 -15.48 26.79
C GLU A 183 -10.66 -16.12 27.98
N LEU A 184 -9.45 -15.65 28.31
CA LEU A 184 -8.64 -16.23 29.38
C LEU A 184 -9.15 -15.83 30.77
N LEU A 185 -9.45 -14.55 30.97
CA LEU A 185 -9.72 -13.94 32.28
C LEU A 185 -10.70 -12.76 32.20
N PRO A 186 -11.99 -13.01 31.95
CA PRO A 186 -13.00 -11.97 31.79
C PRO A 186 -13.23 -11.13 33.06
N SER A 187 -12.83 -11.65 34.24
CA SER A 187 -13.00 -10.97 35.54
C SER A 187 -12.00 -9.83 35.79
N LEU A 188 -10.91 -9.75 35.03
CA LEU A 188 -9.87 -8.73 35.24
C LEU A 188 -10.33 -7.32 34.86
N GLY A 189 -11.30 -7.19 33.95
CA GLY A 189 -11.78 -5.90 33.42
C GLY A 189 -10.68 -5.06 32.76
N LEU A 190 -9.59 -5.71 32.34
CA LEU A 190 -8.44 -5.10 31.70
C LEU A 190 -8.65 -5.02 30.19
N LYS A 191 -8.28 -3.89 29.58
CA LYS A 191 -8.30 -3.67 28.13
C LYS A 191 -7.09 -2.89 27.68
N VAL A 192 -6.55 -3.30 26.54
CA VAL A 192 -5.51 -2.60 25.80
C VAL A 192 -6.16 -1.71 24.75
N GLU A 193 -5.77 -0.44 24.72
CA GLU A 193 -6.17 0.51 23.70
C GLU A 193 -4.94 1.06 22.96
N PRO A 194 -5.01 1.20 21.62
CA PRO A 194 -3.96 1.88 20.88
C PRO A 194 -3.95 3.39 21.23
N ASN A 195 -2.76 3.94 21.42
CA ASN A 195 -2.50 5.34 21.71
C ASN A 195 -1.29 5.80 20.90
N GLY A 196 -1.54 6.24 19.66
CA GLY A 196 -0.48 6.43 18.66
C GLY A 196 0.23 5.09 18.41
N ASP A 197 1.56 5.09 18.52
CA ASP A 197 2.40 3.91 18.33
C ASP A 197 2.52 3.03 19.59
N ASN A 198 1.89 3.45 20.70
CA ASN A 198 1.96 2.75 21.97
C ASN A 198 0.63 2.13 22.36
N PHE A 199 0.67 1.16 23.28
CA PHE A 199 -0.51 0.58 23.89
C PHE A 199 -0.72 1.11 25.29
N THR A 200 -1.95 1.44 25.62
CA THR A 200 -2.35 1.88 26.96
C THR A 200 -3.26 0.84 27.59
N LEU A 201 -2.95 0.46 28.83
CA LEU A 201 -3.78 -0.47 29.59
C LEU A 201 -4.78 0.28 30.48
N LYS A 202 -6.05 -0.12 30.39
CA LYS A 202 -7.15 0.37 31.22
C LYS A 202 -7.81 -0.75 32.01
N ARG A 203 -8.27 -0.46 33.21
CA ARG A 203 -9.13 -1.32 34.03
C ARG A 203 -10.44 -0.58 34.26
N ASN A 204 -11.57 -1.15 33.84
CA ASN A 204 -12.88 -0.52 33.97
C ASN A 204 -12.88 0.95 33.48
N ASN A 205 -12.28 1.20 32.30
CA ASN A 205 -12.08 2.51 31.68
C ASN A 205 -11.13 3.49 32.39
N HIS A 206 -10.42 3.08 33.44
CA HIS A 206 -9.40 3.90 34.12
C HIS A 206 -7.98 3.41 33.84
N HIS A 207 -7.02 4.34 33.74
CA HIS A 207 -5.61 3.98 33.55
C HIS A 207 -5.08 3.14 34.71
N VAL A 208 -4.36 2.07 34.38
CA VAL A 208 -3.70 1.20 35.35
C VAL A 208 -2.28 1.67 35.58
N LYS A 209 -1.93 1.98 36.85
CA LYS A 209 -0.55 2.34 37.23
C LYS A 209 0.27 1.15 37.70
N HIS A 210 -0.38 0.13 38.25
CA HIS A 210 0.26 -1.04 38.81
C HIS A 210 -0.51 -2.30 38.43
N LEU A 211 0.23 -3.33 38.06
CA LEU A 211 -0.27 -4.67 37.82
C LEU A 211 0.29 -5.60 38.87
N SER A 212 -0.55 -6.53 39.33
CA SER A 212 -0.08 -7.67 40.12
C SER A 212 0.84 -8.56 39.29
N GLU A 213 1.60 -9.43 39.93
CA GLU A 213 2.46 -10.39 39.24
C GLU A 213 1.63 -11.34 38.36
N GLY A 214 0.51 -11.86 38.88
CA GLY A 214 -0.41 -12.69 38.10
C GLY A 214 -0.99 -11.97 36.88
N GLU A 215 -1.36 -10.68 37.00
CA GLU A 215 -1.83 -9.88 35.87
C GLU A 215 -0.75 -9.70 34.79
N ARG A 216 0.51 -9.49 35.18
CA ARG A 216 1.62 -9.40 34.22
C ARG A 216 1.85 -10.71 33.49
N ASN A 217 1.78 -11.84 34.20
CA ASN A 217 1.97 -13.16 33.61
C ASN A 217 0.87 -13.49 32.60
N VAL A 218 -0.38 -13.16 32.94
CA VAL A 218 -1.53 -13.28 32.05
C VAL A 218 -1.36 -12.45 30.79
N LEU A 219 -1.03 -11.16 30.92
CA LEU A 219 -0.86 -10.28 29.76
C LEU A 219 0.29 -10.76 28.87
N SER A 220 1.37 -11.23 29.48
CA SER A 220 2.51 -11.81 28.77
C SER A 220 2.12 -13.10 28.04
N PHE A 221 1.29 -13.93 28.66
CA PHE A 221 0.80 -15.15 28.05
C PHE A 221 -0.16 -14.89 26.88
N VAL A 222 -1.08 -13.93 27.03
CA VAL A 222 -1.95 -13.48 25.92
C VAL A 222 -1.11 -12.92 24.76
N TYR A 223 -0.11 -12.10 25.07
CA TYR A 223 0.83 -11.57 24.07
C TYR A 223 1.58 -12.70 23.35
N PHE A 224 2.09 -13.68 24.11
CA PHE A 224 2.77 -14.84 23.57
C PHE A 224 1.86 -15.60 22.59
N VAL A 225 0.61 -15.89 22.95
CA VAL A 225 -0.33 -16.56 22.04
C VAL A 225 -0.65 -15.70 20.82
N LEU A 226 -0.82 -14.39 20.99
CA LEU A 226 -1.06 -13.46 19.88
C LEU A 226 0.13 -13.41 18.90
N SER A 227 1.36 -13.63 19.35
CA SER A 227 2.56 -13.66 18.48
C SER A 227 2.53 -14.78 17.43
N PHE A 228 1.70 -15.81 17.66
CA PHE A 228 1.44 -16.87 16.70
C PHE A 228 0.27 -16.54 15.75
N SER A 229 -0.41 -15.40 15.91
CA SER A 229 -1.41 -14.91 14.96
C SER A 229 -0.73 -14.20 13.79
N ASP A 230 -1.26 -14.35 12.58
CA ASP A 230 -0.68 -13.71 11.40
C ASP A 230 -1.00 -12.20 11.31
N GLY A 231 -1.67 -11.63 12.32
CA GLY A 231 -2.06 -10.22 12.43
C GLY A 231 -3.10 -9.76 11.40
N LYS A 232 -3.12 -10.36 10.21
CA LYS A 232 -3.83 -9.90 9.01
C LYS A 232 -5.25 -10.46 8.85
N ASP A 233 -5.53 -11.65 9.40
CA ASP A 233 -6.82 -12.30 9.18
C ASP A 233 -7.82 -12.04 10.32
N LYS A 234 -8.96 -11.45 9.97
CA LYS A 234 -10.09 -11.16 10.89
C LYS A 234 -10.96 -12.39 11.19
N LYS A 235 -10.67 -13.55 10.58
CA LYS A 235 -11.65 -14.65 10.43
C LYS A 235 -11.30 -16.00 11.06
N ASN A 236 -10.21 -16.13 11.83
CA ASN A 236 -9.54 -17.39 12.26
C ASN A 236 -8.31 -17.64 11.37
N GLU A 237 -7.23 -18.30 11.76
CA GLU A 237 -6.78 -18.94 13.00
C GLU A 237 -5.40 -18.33 13.33
N LEU A 238 -4.76 -18.77 14.40
CA LEU A 238 -3.29 -18.69 14.48
C LEU A 238 -2.65 -19.14 13.15
N LYS A 239 -1.43 -18.70 12.85
CA LYS A 239 -0.74 -18.94 11.56
C LYS A 239 -1.04 -20.35 11.04
N LYS A 240 -1.46 -20.46 9.77
CA LYS A 240 -1.76 -21.75 9.11
C LYS A 240 -0.63 -22.77 9.29
N ASP A 241 0.59 -22.29 9.43
CA ASP A 241 1.79 -23.10 9.60
C ASP A 241 1.97 -23.64 11.02
N LEU A 242 1.07 -23.38 12.00
CA LEU A 242 1.19 -23.90 13.38
C LEU A 242 1.47 -25.40 13.43
N GLU A 243 1.00 -26.15 12.44
CA GLU A 243 1.25 -27.59 12.26
C GLU A 243 2.75 -27.96 12.18
N ASP A 244 3.63 -26.99 11.90
CA ASP A 244 5.08 -27.15 11.89
C ASP A 244 5.77 -26.71 13.19
N TRP A 245 5.05 -26.08 14.12
CA TRP A 245 5.64 -25.46 15.31
C TRP A 245 5.74 -26.42 16.49
N ILE A 246 6.92 -26.40 17.13
CA ILE A 246 7.15 -26.98 18.45
C ILE A 246 7.03 -25.85 19.47
N VAL A 247 6.05 -25.94 20.36
CA VAL A 247 5.75 -24.92 21.36
C VAL A 247 6.09 -25.45 22.75
N PHE A 248 6.81 -24.65 23.55
CA PHE A 248 7.12 -24.96 24.94
C PHE A 248 6.52 -23.89 25.84
N ILE A 249 5.69 -24.29 26.80
CA ILE A 249 5.06 -23.41 27.79
C ILE A 249 5.50 -23.86 29.17
N ASP A 250 6.22 -23.00 29.88
CA ASP A 250 6.63 -23.24 31.26
C ASP A 250 5.71 -22.53 32.24
N ASP A 251 5.03 -23.33 33.06
CA ASP A 251 4.18 -22.91 34.18
C ASP A 251 3.30 -21.68 33.91
N PRO A 252 2.30 -21.80 33.01
CA PRO A 252 1.51 -20.66 32.54
C PRO A 252 0.60 -20.06 33.62
N ILE A 253 0.62 -20.59 34.85
CA ILE A 253 -0.29 -20.25 35.94
C ILE A 253 0.48 -20.01 37.24
N SER A 254 1.53 -19.21 37.16
CA SER A 254 2.10 -18.64 38.37
C SER A 254 1.11 -17.61 38.96
N SER A 255 0.69 -17.85 40.20
CA SER A 255 -0.06 -16.88 41.03
C SER A 255 -1.51 -16.58 40.61
N LEU A 256 -2.20 -17.47 39.90
CA LEU A 256 -3.66 -17.40 39.72
C LEU A 256 -4.39 -18.35 40.67
N ASP A 257 -5.64 -18.01 40.99
CA ASP A 257 -6.54 -18.83 41.78
C ASP A 257 -7.04 -20.07 41.00
N ASP A 258 -7.50 -21.07 41.73
CA ASP A 258 -7.93 -22.36 41.16
C ASP A 258 -9.07 -22.24 40.13
N SER A 259 -9.86 -21.16 40.21
CA SER A 259 -10.97 -20.89 39.28
C SER A 259 -10.47 -20.63 37.84
N ASN A 260 -9.32 -19.96 37.74
CA ASN A 260 -8.72 -19.56 36.47
C ASN A 260 -7.89 -20.67 35.81
N LEU A 261 -7.51 -21.71 36.57
CA LEU A 261 -6.78 -22.87 36.04
C LEU A 261 -7.46 -23.51 34.83
N HIS A 262 -8.78 -23.66 34.92
CA HIS A 262 -9.58 -24.33 33.90
C HIS A 262 -9.70 -23.49 32.63
N LEU A 263 -9.76 -22.16 32.77
CA LEU A 263 -9.82 -21.22 31.63
C LEU A 263 -8.51 -21.25 30.86
N VAL A 264 -7.38 -21.12 31.55
CA VAL A 264 -6.04 -21.19 30.92
C VAL A 264 -5.82 -22.54 30.25
N ALA A 265 -6.21 -23.64 30.89
CA ALA A 265 -6.11 -24.97 30.29
C ALA A 265 -6.98 -25.09 29.03
N GLY A 266 -8.20 -24.56 29.05
CA GLY A 266 -9.11 -24.52 27.90
C GLY A 266 -8.54 -23.71 26.75
N PHE A 267 -7.99 -22.53 27.06
CA PHE A 267 -7.36 -21.63 26.11
C PHE A 267 -6.17 -22.30 25.40
N ILE A 268 -5.23 -22.88 26.15
CA ILE A 268 -4.09 -23.62 25.57
C ILE A 268 -4.57 -24.74 24.65
N LYS A 269 -5.59 -25.50 25.08
CA LYS A 269 -6.13 -26.61 24.29
C LYS A 269 -6.78 -26.20 22.99
N ASN A 270 -7.38 -25.01 22.94
CA ASN A 270 -8.02 -24.49 21.74
C ASN A 270 -6.99 -23.92 20.78
N HIS A 271 -6.09 -23.06 21.29
CA HIS A 271 -5.13 -22.32 20.47
C HIS A 271 -3.98 -23.23 19.98
N PHE A 272 -3.49 -24.14 20.81
CA PHE A 272 -2.39 -25.05 20.44
C PHE A 272 -2.88 -26.48 20.12
N LYS A 273 -4.08 -26.61 19.55
CA LYS A 273 -4.63 -27.93 19.17
C LYS A 273 -3.90 -28.55 17.98
N HIS A 274 -3.53 -27.70 17.02
CA HIS A 274 -3.01 -28.07 15.72
C HIS A 274 -1.49 -27.86 15.62
N THR A 275 -0.79 -27.71 16.74
CA THR A 275 0.68 -27.61 16.71
C THR A 275 1.34 -28.95 16.43
N LYS A 276 2.55 -28.92 15.85
CA LYS A 276 3.37 -30.12 15.66
C LYS A 276 3.60 -30.87 16.97
N GLN A 277 4.00 -30.12 18.00
CA GLN A 277 4.27 -30.64 19.32
C GLN A 277 4.08 -29.53 20.37
N LEU A 278 3.44 -29.85 21.48
CA LEU A 278 3.27 -28.97 22.62
C LEU A 278 3.95 -29.60 23.85
N PHE A 279 4.93 -28.91 24.40
CA PHE A 279 5.49 -29.19 25.72
C PHE A 279 4.87 -28.23 26.74
N LEU A 280 4.34 -28.80 27.81
CA LEU A 280 3.75 -28.05 28.92
C LEU A 280 4.35 -28.54 30.23
N THR A 281 5.05 -27.67 30.93
CA THR A 281 5.57 -27.93 32.27
C THR A 281 4.75 -27.14 33.30
N THR A 282 4.54 -27.73 34.47
CA THR A 282 3.89 -27.06 35.59
C THR A 282 4.25 -27.77 36.89
N HIS A 283 4.23 -27.04 37.99
CA HIS A 283 4.29 -27.59 39.33
C HIS A 283 2.89 -27.77 39.95
N ASN A 284 1.83 -27.29 39.28
CA ASN A 284 0.45 -27.36 39.74
C ASN A 284 -0.22 -28.66 39.26
N PHE A 285 -0.50 -29.56 40.21
CA PHE A 285 -1.10 -30.86 39.91
C PHE A 285 -2.53 -30.75 39.35
N SER A 286 -3.35 -29.82 39.86
CA SER A 286 -4.71 -29.56 39.37
C SER A 286 -4.68 -29.10 37.91
N PHE A 287 -3.72 -28.25 37.54
CA PHE A 287 -3.54 -27.82 36.16
C PHE A 287 -3.08 -28.96 35.25
N TRP A 288 -2.08 -29.74 35.67
CA TRP A 288 -1.63 -30.93 34.91
C TRP A 288 -2.79 -31.90 34.65
N ARG A 289 -3.67 -32.11 35.64
CA ARG A 289 -4.85 -32.96 35.50
C ARG A 289 -5.81 -32.52 34.41
N CYS A 290 -5.87 -31.22 34.08
CA CYS A 290 -6.65 -30.75 32.95
C CYS A 290 -6.18 -31.41 31.64
N PHE A 291 -4.90 -31.75 31.50
CA PHE A 291 -4.33 -32.33 30.28
C PHE A 291 -4.25 -33.86 30.28
N ARG A 292 -4.40 -34.51 31.45
CA ARG A 292 -4.24 -35.98 31.65
C ARG A 292 -5.11 -36.86 30.75
N ASN A 293 -6.36 -36.45 30.51
CA ASN A 293 -7.35 -37.25 29.77
C ASN A 293 -7.84 -36.54 28.51
N SER A 294 -7.01 -35.67 27.91
CA SER A 294 -7.43 -34.90 26.76
C SER A 294 -7.60 -35.80 25.52
N LYS A 295 -8.82 -36.29 25.28
CA LYS A 295 -9.21 -36.99 24.03
C LYS A 295 -8.95 -36.17 22.76
N LYS A 296 -8.67 -34.86 22.90
CA LYS A 296 -8.40 -33.94 21.80
C LYS A 296 -6.98 -34.06 21.21
N TYR A 297 -6.03 -34.71 21.91
CA TYR A 297 -4.67 -34.92 21.42
C TYR A 297 -4.39 -36.42 21.19
N SER A 298 -3.94 -36.79 20.00
CA SER A 298 -3.41 -38.13 19.72
C SER A 298 -1.95 -38.20 20.19
N GLY A 299 -1.67 -39.06 21.17
CA GLY A 299 -0.29 -39.31 21.65
C GLY A 299 0.20 -38.28 22.66
N TYR A 300 -0.28 -38.37 23.90
CA TYR A 300 0.28 -37.63 25.03
C TYR A 300 1.15 -38.54 25.88
N SER A 301 2.32 -38.03 26.28
CA SER A 301 3.16 -38.64 27.32
C SER A 301 3.24 -37.67 28.51
N HIS A 302 3.21 -38.22 29.71
CA HIS A 302 3.37 -37.45 30.93
C HIS A 302 4.74 -37.75 31.54
N PHE A 303 5.39 -36.73 32.07
CA PHE A 303 6.68 -36.88 32.71
C PHE A 303 6.65 -36.23 34.10
N LEU A 304 7.27 -36.87 35.07
CA LEU A 304 7.54 -36.31 36.38
C LEU A 304 9.04 -36.02 36.49
N ILE A 305 9.36 -34.78 36.86
CA ILE A 305 10.73 -34.39 37.16
C ILE A 305 10.86 -34.38 38.68
N GLU A 306 11.70 -35.27 39.21
CA GLU A 306 11.94 -35.38 40.66
C GLU A 306 13.43 -35.35 40.99
N LYS A 307 13.77 -34.99 42.24
CA LYS A 307 15.14 -35.05 42.75
C LYS A 307 15.32 -36.35 43.52
N LYS A 308 16.26 -37.20 43.08
CA LYS A 308 16.62 -38.44 43.76
C LYS A 308 18.10 -38.43 44.10
N LYS A 309 18.42 -38.50 45.39
CA LYS A 309 19.80 -38.47 45.92
C LYS A 309 20.65 -37.30 45.37
N GLY A 310 20.04 -36.11 45.27
CA GLY A 310 20.70 -34.89 44.79
C GLY A 310 20.74 -34.72 43.26
N ASN A 311 20.31 -35.71 42.48
CA ASN A 311 20.25 -35.63 41.02
C ASN A 311 18.81 -35.42 40.54
N SER A 312 18.63 -34.59 39.51
CA SER A 312 17.34 -34.48 38.81
C SER A 312 17.16 -35.69 37.88
N ILE A 313 16.02 -36.35 37.99
CA ILE A 313 15.63 -37.45 37.10
C ILE A 313 14.29 -37.12 36.44
N VAL A 314 14.13 -37.59 35.20
CA VAL A 314 12.89 -37.48 34.44
C VAL A 314 12.30 -38.88 34.32
N LEU A 315 11.10 -39.06 34.86
CA LEU A 315 10.37 -40.32 34.83
C LEU A 315 9.18 -40.18 33.87
N GLU A 316 9.10 -41.02 32.86
CA GLU A 316 7.87 -41.15 32.07
C GLU A 316 6.79 -41.81 32.94
N LEU A 317 5.65 -41.16 33.06
CA LEU A 317 4.50 -41.69 33.80
C LEU A 317 3.71 -42.59 32.86
N ASP A 318 3.88 -43.90 33.04
CA ASP A 318 3.01 -44.86 32.38
C ASP A 318 1.56 -44.77 32.89
N LYS A 319 0.65 -45.50 32.25
CA LYS A 319 -0.76 -45.57 32.68
C LYS A 319 -0.91 -46.13 34.09
N GLU A 320 0.08 -46.88 34.55
CA GLU A 320 0.09 -47.52 35.85
C GLU A 320 0.61 -46.60 36.97
N HIS A 321 1.18 -45.46 36.61
CA HIS A 321 1.74 -44.55 37.59
C HIS A 321 0.65 -43.99 38.50
N VAL A 322 0.98 -43.92 39.79
CA VAL A 322 0.08 -43.52 40.88
C VAL A 322 -0.61 -42.16 40.61
N LEU A 323 0.12 -41.18 40.03
CA LEU A 323 -0.43 -39.87 39.65
C LEU A 323 -1.42 -39.93 38.49
N VAL A 324 -1.29 -40.92 37.61
CA VAL A 324 -2.17 -41.15 36.45
C VAL A 324 -3.41 -41.93 36.89
N LYS A 325 -3.23 -42.96 37.73
CA LYS A 325 -4.31 -43.80 38.27
C LYS A 325 -5.27 -43.03 39.18
N HIS A 326 -4.75 -42.25 40.12
CA HIS A 326 -5.60 -41.65 41.16
C HIS A 326 -6.38 -40.45 40.62
N GLN A 327 -7.69 -40.42 40.89
CA GLN A 327 -8.58 -39.36 40.39
C GLN A 327 -8.52 -38.09 41.23
N SER A 328 -7.95 -38.12 42.44
CA SER A 328 -7.78 -36.95 43.30
C SER A 328 -6.55 -37.10 44.19
N ASP A 329 -6.01 -35.97 44.64
CA ASP A 329 -4.96 -35.89 45.66
C ASP A 329 -5.33 -36.71 46.89
N TYR A 330 -6.62 -36.69 47.25
CA TYR A 330 -7.14 -37.49 48.35
C TYR A 330 -6.93 -39.01 48.14
N THR A 331 -7.24 -39.53 46.95
CA THR A 331 -7.01 -40.95 46.62
C THR A 331 -5.53 -41.30 46.47
N PHE A 332 -4.70 -40.36 45.98
CA PHE A 332 -3.25 -40.52 45.89
C PHE A 332 -2.59 -40.57 47.26
N ILE A 333 -2.95 -39.65 48.16
CA ILE A 333 -2.43 -39.63 49.53
C ILE A 333 -2.83 -40.90 50.26
N TYR A 334 -4.08 -41.37 50.08
CA TYR A 334 -4.53 -42.64 50.67
C TYR A 334 -3.70 -43.84 50.19
N SER A 335 -3.32 -43.89 48.90
CA SER A 335 -2.48 -44.98 48.38
C SER A 335 -1.05 -44.91 48.91
N LYS A 336 -0.48 -43.72 49.09
CA LYS A 336 0.82 -43.53 49.74
C LYS A 336 0.84 -43.95 51.21
N LEU A 337 -0.22 -43.64 51.96
CA LEU A 337 -0.37 -44.12 53.32
C LEU A 337 -0.45 -45.66 53.38
N LYS A 338 -1.14 -46.29 52.41
CA LYS A 338 -1.20 -47.76 52.27
C LYS A 338 0.15 -48.37 51.91
N GLU A 339 0.87 -47.78 50.97
CA GLU A 339 2.20 -48.23 50.56
C GLU A 339 3.17 -48.19 51.75
N PHE A 340 3.16 -47.10 52.53
CA PHE A 340 3.99 -46.99 53.73
C PHE A 340 3.60 -48.01 54.81
N ILE A 341 2.31 -48.31 54.96
CA ILE A 341 1.85 -49.36 55.87
C ILE A 341 2.47 -50.72 55.52
N GLU A 342 2.52 -51.04 54.22
CA GLU A 342 3.08 -52.30 53.72
C GLU A 342 4.62 -52.29 53.73
N LYS A 343 5.24 -51.13 53.49
CA LYS A 343 6.69 -50.93 53.40
C LYS A 343 7.10 -49.64 54.12
N PRO A 344 7.30 -49.69 55.45
CA PRO A 344 7.59 -48.49 56.25
C PRO A 344 8.90 -47.77 55.88
N GLU A 345 9.80 -48.39 55.12
CA GLU A 345 11.06 -47.76 54.67
C GLU A 345 10.97 -47.12 53.28
N ALA A 346 9.80 -47.17 52.62
CA ALA A 346 9.65 -46.72 51.25
C ALA A 346 9.67 -45.19 51.09
N GLU A 347 9.34 -44.43 52.13
CA GLU A 347 9.18 -42.97 52.08
C GLU A 347 9.67 -42.33 53.38
N GLU A 348 10.15 -41.08 53.32
CA GLU A 348 10.64 -40.39 54.52
C GLU A 348 9.50 -40.15 55.53
N ASN A 349 9.75 -40.43 56.81
CA ASN A 349 8.76 -40.30 57.89
C ASN A 349 8.03 -38.94 57.88
N VAL A 350 8.75 -37.83 57.65
CA VAL A 350 8.18 -36.47 57.59
C VAL A 350 7.17 -36.33 56.45
N THR A 351 7.46 -36.92 55.29
CA THR A 351 6.61 -36.86 54.11
C THR A 351 5.31 -37.62 54.34
N VAL A 352 5.39 -38.83 54.88
CA VAL A 352 4.23 -39.68 55.17
C VAL A 352 3.33 -39.08 56.25
N LEU A 353 3.92 -38.47 57.26
CA LEU A 353 3.19 -37.75 58.29
C LEU A 353 2.46 -36.51 57.73
N ASN A 354 3.06 -35.81 56.77
CA ASN A 354 2.38 -34.74 56.02
C ASN A 354 1.23 -35.28 55.16
N HIS A 355 1.40 -36.47 54.56
CA HIS A 355 0.33 -37.17 53.85
C HIS A 355 -0.84 -37.50 54.79
N LEU A 356 -0.56 -38.05 55.98
CA LEU A 356 -1.59 -38.35 56.98
C LEU A 356 -2.39 -37.09 57.36
N ARG A 357 -1.70 -35.98 57.65
CA ARG A 357 -2.35 -34.69 57.95
C ARG A 357 -3.30 -34.27 56.84
N LYS A 358 -2.80 -34.18 55.59
CA LYS A 358 -3.62 -33.78 54.43
C LYS A 358 -4.81 -34.72 54.22
N PHE A 359 -4.61 -36.02 54.41
CA PHE A 359 -5.69 -37.01 54.31
C PHE A 359 -6.81 -36.73 55.32
N LEU A 360 -6.45 -36.44 56.56
CA LEU A 360 -7.41 -36.08 57.61
C LEU A 360 -8.09 -34.74 57.29
N GLU A 361 -7.36 -33.71 56.86
CA GLU A 361 -7.95 -32.42 56.46
C GLU A 361 -8.96 -32.54 55.33
N TYR A 362 -8.63 -33.32 54.28
CA TYR A 362 -9.59 -33.60 53.22
C TYR A 362 -10.82 -34.31 53.79
N PHE A 363 -10.62 -35.33 54.62
CA PHE A 363 -11.73 -36.06 55.23
C PHE A 363 -12.64 -35.14 56.08
N SER A 364 -12.08 -34.27 56.93
CA SER A 364 -12.91 -33.34 57.73
C SER A 364 -13.66 -32.37 56.86
N SER A 365 -13.03 -31.81 55.83
CA SER A 365 -13.71 -30.86 54.96
C SER A 365 -14.94 -31.45 54.28
N PHE A 366 -14.94 -32.75 53.98
CA PHE A 366 -16.09 -33.46 53.41
C PHE A 366 -17.15 -33.83 54.45
N MET A 367 -16.74 -34.29 55.62
CA MET A 367 -17.65 -34.86 56.62
C MET A 367 -18.18 -33.82 57.62
N TYR A 368 -17.45 -32.74 57.83
CA TYR A 368 -17.70 -31.70 58.84
C TYR A 368 -17.52 -30.29 58.26
N PRO A 369 -18.36 -29.87 57.30
CA PRO A 369 -18.20 -28.59 56.60
C PRO A 369 -18.34 -27.35 57.50
N ASN A 370 -19.02 -27.46 58.65
CA ASN A 370 -19.21 -26.36 59.60
C ASN A 370 -18.09 -26.25 60.66
N ASN A 371 -17.24 -27.26 60.77
CA ASN A 371 -16.18 -27.41 61.77
C ASN A 371 -15.04 -28.20 61.11
N SER A 372 -14.24 -27.50 60.31
CA SER A 372 -13.12 -28.09 59.57
C SER A 372 -11.83 -27.96 60.36
N GLY A 373 -11.23 -29.08 60.73
CA GLY A 373 -9.96 -29.11 61.45
C GLY A 373 -9.60 -30.54 61.83
N VAL A 374 -8.30 -30.82 61.93
CA VAL A 374 -7.83 -32.17 62.31
C VAL A 374 -7.96 -32.39 63.82
N ASP A 375 -8.01 -31.32 64.62
CA ASP A 375 -8.39 -31.31 66.04
C ASP A 375 -9.78 -31.90 66.26
N ILE A 376 -10.78 -31.44 65.51
CA ILE A 376 -12.16 -31.98 65.56
C ILE A 376 -12.17 -33.43 65.11
N ILE A 377 -11.36 -33.81 64.12
CA ILE A 377 -11.18 -35.21 63.73
C ILE A 377 -10.62 -36.01 64.88
N LEU A 378 -9.55 -35.58 65.53
CA LEU A 378 -8.95 -36.35 66.63
C LEU A 378 -9.96 -36.51 67.78
N GLU A 379 -10.66 -35.43 68.16
CA GLU A 379 -11.69 -35.46 69.20
C GLU A 379 -12.91 -36.32 68.83
N THR A 380 -13.32 -36.33 67.56
CA THR A 380 -14.54 -37.01 67.11
C THR A 380 -14.30 -38.44 66.63
N LEU A 381 -13.15 -38.73 66.02
CA LEU A 381 -12.76 -40.08 65.58
C LEU A 381 -12.17 -40.89 66.74
N LEU A 382 -11.39 -40.28 67.64
CA LEU A 382 -10.73 -40.98 68.74
C LEU A 382 -11.37 -40.54 70.06
N HIS A 383 -12.44 -41.25 70.45
CA HIS A 383 -12.99 -41.09 71.79
C HIS A 383 -12.06 -41.75 72.83
N ASP A 384 -12.23 -41.39 74.11
CA ASP A 384 -11.34 -41.67 75.25
C ASP A 384 -10.82 -43.13 75.38
N ASP A 385 -11.49 -44.13 74.80
CA ASP A 385 -11.13 -45.55 74.89
C ASP A 385 -10.17 -46.04 73.76
N ASP A 386 -10.03 -45.30 72.66
CA ASP A 386 -9.23 -45.67 71.47
C ASP A 386 -8.00 -44.75 71.28
N LYS A 387 -7.33 -44.36 72.38
CA LYS A 387 -6.23 -43.38 72.34
C LYS A 387 -5.12 -43.79 71.38
N LEU A 388 -4.80 -42.90 70.44
CA LEU A 388 -3.52 -42.94 69.73
C LEU A 388 -2.38 -42.87 70.75
N SER A 389 -1.19 -43.35 70.40
CA SER A 389 -0.01 -43.08 71.23
C SER A 389 0.12 -41.56 71.43
N PRO A 390 0.42 -41.08 72.65
CA PRO A 390 0.59 -39.66 72.95
C PRO A 390 1.54 -38.94 71.98
N ASP A 391 2.50 -39.65 71.41
CA ASP A 391 3.47 -39.14 70.43
C ASP A 391 2.82 -38.71 69.10
N ILE A 392 1.72 -39.35 68.67
CA ILE A 392 1.07 -39.04 67.40
C ILE A 392 -0.07 -38.06 67.56
N GLU A 393 -0.80 -38.16 68.66
CA GLU A 393 -1.71 -37.10 69.07
C GLU A 393 -0.94 -35.79 69.20
N SER A 394 0.19 -35.80 69.92
CA SER A 394 1.09 -34.63 70.02
C SER A 394 1.66 -34.21 68.66
N PHE A 395 2.06 -35.14 67.79
CA PHE A 395 2.63 -34.79 66.48
C PHE A 395 1.59 -34.14 65.54
N VAL A 396 0.40 -34.72 65.45
CA VAL A 396 -0.68 -34.20 64.61
C VAL A 396 -1.13 -32.84 65.16
N LEU A 397 -1.35 -32.72 66.47
CA LEU A 397 -1.69 -31.45 67.14
C LEU A 397 -0.57 -30.39 67.04
N TYR A 398 0.71 -30.78 67.16
CA TYR A 398 1.85 -29.88 67.06
C TYR A 398 2.07 -29.33 65.65
N ARG A 399 1.94 -30.16 64.61
CA ARG A 399 2.05 -29.71 63.20
C ARG A 399 0.90 -28.81 62.78
N LEU A 400 -0.25 -28.88 63.46
CA LEU A 400 -1.40 -28.00 63.27
C LEU A 400 -1.20 -26.64 63.94
N SER A 401 -0.62 -26.60 65.15
CA SER A 401 -0.39 -25.34 65.88
C SER A 401 0.64 -24.40 65.22
N ASN A 402 1.54 -24.94 64.40
CA ASN A 402 2.51 -24.14 63.65
C ASN A 402 2.00 -23.89 62.22
N GLU A 403 0.92 -23.10 62.12
CA GLU A 403 0.53 -22.44 60.88
C GLU A 403 1.64 -21.50 60.42
N GLY A 404 2.47 -21.99 59.50
CA GLY A 404 3.44 -21.19 58.78
C GLY A 404 4.77 -20.93 59.50
N SER A 405 5.80 -20.83 58.67
CA SER A 405 7.17 -20.42 58.98
C SER A 405 8.15 -21.53 59.41
N HIS A 406 9.24 -21.59 58.64
CA HIS A 406 10.54 -22.18 58.95
C HIS A 406 10.62 -23.71 59.18
N MET A 407 11.11 -24.39 58.13
CA MET A 407 11.48 -25.81 58.05
C MET A 407 12.64 -26.26 58.97
N GLN A 408 12.83 -25.73 60.19
CA GLN A 408 14.09 -26.00 60.91
C GLN A 408 14.05 -26.25 62.42
N THR A 409 12.91 -26.50 63.07
CA THR A 409 12.92 -26.65 64.53
C THR A 409 12.15 -27.88 65.02
N ARG A 410 12.94 -28.88 65.45
CA ARG A 410 12.63 -30.08 66.26
C ARG A 410 11.87 -31.23 65.59
N THR A 411 12.60 -32.00 64.80
CA THR A 411 12.27 -33.40 64.44
C THR A 411 12.45 -34.39 65.61
N ASP A 412 12.87 -33.93 66.79
CA ASP A 412 13.27 -34.79 67.92
C ASP A 412 12.10 -35.48 68.64
N PHE A 413 10.86 -35.04 68.39
CA PHE A 413 9.63 -35.66 68.92
C PHE A 413 9.00 -36.68 67.99
N ILE A 414 9.52 -36.84 66.77
CA ILE A 414 9.00 -37.82 65.82
C ILE A 414 9.62 -39.17 66.18
N SER A 415 8.80 -40.22 66.36
CA SER A 415 9.34 -41.58 66.41
C SER A 415 10.19 -41.78 65.14
N LYS A 416 11.50 -41.95 65.34
CA LYS A 416 12.43 -42.21 64.24
C LYS A 416 12.21 -43.60 63.66
N ASN A 417 11.44 -44.44 64.34
CA ASN A 417 11.12 -45.79 63.90
C ASN A 417 9.91 -45.76 62.94
N PRO A 418 10.10 -46.10 61.66
CA PRO A 418 9.01 -46.12 60.69
C PRO A 418 7.91 -47.14 61.03
N ALA A 419 8.24 -48.20 61.78
CA ALA A 419 7.27 -49.22 62.19
C ALA A 419 6.19 -48.65 63.13
N ASP A 420 6.57 -47.81 64.08
CA ASP A 420 5.62 -47.18 65.02
C ASP A 420 4.68 -46.21 64.27
N ILE A 421 5.22 -45.48 63.30
CA ILE A 421 4.43 -44.59 62.43
C ILE A 421 3.42 -45.41 61.62
N SER A 422 3.86 -46.54 61.05
CA SER A 422 3.00 -47.45 60.29
C SER A 422 1.86 -48.00 61.16
N GLU A 423 2.15 -48.51 62.35
CA GLU A 423 1.14 -49.05 63.28
C GLU A 423 0.05 -48.02 63.59
N ASN A 424 0.45 -46.77 63.79
CA ASN A 424 -0.51 -45.74 64.13
C ASN A 424 -1.32 -45.23 62.94
N ILE A 425 -0.73 -45.13 61.74
CA ILE A 425 -1.52 -44.89 60.52
C ILE A 425 -2.55 -46.02 60.34
N GLN A 426 -2.18 -47.28 60.60
CA GLN A 426 -3.11 -48.41 60.58
C GLN A 426 -4.26 -48.23 61.57
N LYS A 427 -3.98 -47.81 62.82
CA LYS A 427 -5.01 -47.52 63.84
C LYS A 427 -5.98 -46.44 63.37
N VAL A 428 -5.48 -45.31 62.88
CA VAL A 428 -6.33 -44.23 62.35
C VAL A 428 -7.24 -44.74 61.23
N LEU A 429 -6.66 -45.45 60.24
CA LEU A 429 -7.43 -45.97 59.11
C LEU A 429 -8.43 -47.07 59.54
N LYS A 430 -8.14 -47.82 60.60
CA LYS A 430 -9.06 -48.82 61.17
C LYS A 430 -10.25 -48.15 61.83
N VAL A 431 -10.02 -47.17 62.69
CA VAL A 431 -11.09 -46.39 63.35
C VAL A 431 -11.97 -45.70 62.30
N MET A 432 -11.36 -45.11 61.26
CA MET A 432 -12.11 -44.53 60.14
C MET A 432 -12.94 -45.58 59.38
N ALA A 433 -12.44 -46.81 59.22
CA ALA A 433 -13.18 -47.89 58.57
C ALA A 433 -14.35 -48.40 59.40
N GLU A 434 -14.25 -48.35 60.73
CA GLU A 434 -15.33 -48.73 61.65
C GLU A 434 -16.41 -47.66 61.72
N LYS A 435 -16.04 -46.37 61.84
CA LYS A 435 -17.00 -45.26 61.88
C LYS A 435 -17.59 -44.90 60.51
N TYR A 436 -16.81 -45.05 59.42
CA TYR A 436 -17.21 -44.65 58.06
C TYR A 436 -16.92 -45.75 57.02
N PRO A 437 -17.56 -46.92 57.16
CA PRO A 437 -17.25 -48.10 56.35
C PRO A 437 -17.47 -47.87 54.84
N GLU A 438 -18.55 -47.19 54.45
CA GLU A 438 -18.84 -46.94 53.04
C GLU A 438 -17.84 -45.96 52.39
N HIS A 439 -17.36 -44.96 53.14
CA HIS A 439 -16.34 -44.03 52.64
C HIS A 439 -15.01 -44.74 52.39
N ILE A 440 -14.54 -45.54 53.36
CA ILE A 440 -13.30 -46.31 53.22
C ILE A 440 -13.43 -47.39 52.14
N LYS A 441 -14.60 -48.03 52.00
CA LYS A 441 -14.87 -48.98 50.92
C LYS A 441 -14.83 -48.31 49.55
N SER A 442 -15.41 -47.11 49.41
CA SER A 442 -15.34 -46.31 48.19
C SER A 442 -13.89 -45.90 47.85
N LEU A 443 -13.12 -45.47 48.85
CA LEU A 443 -11.68 -45.16 48.71
C LEU A 443 -10.87 -46.36 48.23
N LYS A 444 -11.06 -47.53 48.86
CA LYS A 444 -10.44 -48.79 48.42
C LYS A 444 -10.85 -49.17 47.01
N GLY A 445 -12.13 -49.03 46.68
CA GLY A 445 -12.67 -49.25 45.33
C GLY A 445 -12.11 -48.29 44.28
N GLY A 446 -11.83 -47.04 44.66
CA GLY A 446 -11.19 -46.03 43.82
C GLY A 446 -9.71 -46.33 43.55
N ILE A 447 -9.03 -47.06 44.44
CA ILE A 447 -7.67 -47.57 44.17
C ILE A 447 -7.75 -48.82 43.27
N SER A 448 -8.63 -49.76 43.57
CA SER A 448 -8.69 -51.06 42.87
C SER A 448 -9.33 -51.02 41.48
N ARG A 449 -10.22 -50.07 41.17
CA ARG A 449 -10.71 -49.86 39.79
C ARG A 449 -9.65 -49.31 38.83
N ASN A 450 -8.56 -48.79 39.38
CA ASN A 450 -7.44 -48.24 38.61
C ASN A 450 -6.21 -49.18 38.63
N GLN A 451 -6.30 -50.35 39.25
CA GLN A 451 -5.39 -51.49 39.08
C GLN A 451 -5.96 -52.44 38.03
#